data_AF-A0A1Y2T176-F1
#
_entry.id   AF-A0A1Y2T176-F1
#
_cell.length_a   1.000
_cell.length_b   1.000
_cell.length_c   1.000
_cell.angle_alpha   90.00
_cell.angle_beta   90.00
_cell.angle_gamma   90.00
#
_symmetry.space_group_name_H-M   'P 1'
#
loop_
_entity.id
_entity.type
_entity.pdbx_description
1 polymer ?
#
loop_
_entity_poly.entity_id
_entity_poly.type
_entity_poly.pdbx_seq_one_letter_code
_entity_poly.pdbx_strand_id
1 'polypeptide(L)'
;STVFAFLGLAALYLSLQSEFLAVIQLIVYGGAIMILFLFVITLLTARRDPVEKDAGQLTRPKLIGYAVGGALLVMLAIVGLFGGEGRIGWTQVPADFGQVKAFGYELLTTNVFPFEVLAFILMVAVIGVMLLVGRHRA
;
A
#
# COMPACT_ATOMS: atom_id res chain seq x y z
N SER A 1 -9.52 -0.91 -10.91
CA SER A 1 -10.09 -1.28 -9.60
C SER A 1 -9.25 -0.80 -8.41
N THR A 2 -7.93 -0.60 -8.54
CA THR A 2 -7.03 -0.26 -7.41
C THR A 2 -7.37 1.04 -6.69
N VAL A 3 -7.85 2.07 -7.40
CA VAL A 3 -8.30 3.34 -6.78
C VAL A 3 -9.46 3.10 -5.79
N PHE A 4 -10.44 2.27 -6.16
CA PHE A 4 -11.56 1.93 -5.28
C PHE A 4 -11.10 1.14 -4.05
N ALA A 5 -10.09 0.27 -4.20
CA ALA A 5 -9.52 -0.45 -3.06
C ALA A 5 -8.85 0.50 -2.06
N PHE A 6 -8.09 1.50 -2.53
CA PHE A 6 -7.48 2.50 -1.66
C PHE A 6 -8.49 3.44 -1.01
N LEU A 7 -9.57 3.80 -1.71
CA LEU A 7 -10.68 4.55 -1.12
C LEU A 7 -11.41 3.72 -0.05
N GLY A 8 -11.64 2.43 -0.30
CA GLY A 8 -12.21 1.51 0.68
C GLY A 8 -11.33 1.36 1.94
N LEU A 9 -10.01 1.28 1.78
CA LEU A 9 -9.08 1.27 2.91
C LEU A 9 -9.09 2.59 3.69
N ALA A 10 -9.15 3.73 3.01
CA ALA A 10 -9.28 5.02 3.68
C ALA A 10 -10.58 5.11 4.50
N ALA A 11 -11.70 4.63 3.95
CA ALA A 11 -12.97 4.53 4.67
C ALA A 11 -12.87 3.58 5.88
N LEU A 12 -12.16 2.46 5.74
CA LEU A 12 -11.90 1.54 6.85
C LEU A 12 -11.09 2.20 7.96
N TYR A 13 -10.05 2.98 7.64
CA TYR A 13 -9.29 3.72 8.64
C TYR A 13 -10.12 4.77 9.38
N LEU A 14 -11.06 5.43 8.70
CA LEU A 14 -12.02 6.33 9.36
C LEU A 14 -12.95 5.58 10.31
N SER A 15 -13.44 4.41 9.91
CA SER A 15 -14.24 3.53 10.79
C SER A 15 -13.46 3.08 12.02
N LEU A 16 -12.14 2.96 11.92
CA LEU A 16 -11.23 2.63 13.02
C LEU A 16 -10.79 3.85 13.85
N GLN A 17 -11.40 5.02 13.66
CA GLN A 17 -11.04 6.28 14.34
C GLN A 17 -9.58 6.70 14.10
N SER A 18 -8.95 6.21 13.03
CA SER A 18 -7.57 6.54 12.68
C SER A 18 -7.53 7.64 11.61
N GLU A 19 -7.88 8.86 12.01
CA GLU A 19 -8.02 10.03 11.12
C GLU A 19 -6.73 10.34 10.35
N PHE A 20 -5.58 10.33 11.04
CA PHE A 20 -4.31 10.64 10.41
C PHE A 20 -3.95 9.66 9.28
N LEU A 21 -4.07 8.34 9.51
CA LEU A 21 -3.76 7.34 8.49
C LEU A 21 -4.74 7.42 7.31
N ALA A 22 -6.01 7.70 7.54
CA ALA A 22 -6.98 7.88 6.46
C ALA A 22 -6.57 9.04 5.53
N VAL A 23 -6.13 10.16 6.09
CA VAL A 23 -5.67 11.31 5.31
C VAL A 23 -4.37 10.99 4.55
N ILE A 24 -3.39 10.35 5.20
CA ILE A 24 -2.14 9.93 4.54
C ILE A 24 -2.42 8.92 3.41
N GLN A 25 -3.39 8.01 3.59
CA GLN A 25 -3.81 7.06 2.56
C GLN A 25 -4.30 7.77 1.30
N LEU A 26 -5.07 8.85 1.47
CA LEU A 26 -5.58 9.64 0.35
C LEU A 26 -4.47 10.46 -0.32
N ILE A 27 -3.65 11.19 0.45
CA ILE A 27 -2.64 12.11 -0.11
C ILE A 27 -1.47 11.34 -0.75
N VAL A 28 -0.90 10.37 -0.05
CA VAL A 28 0.34 9.71 -0.47
C VAL A 28 0.03 8.57 -1.44
N TYR A 29 -0.81 7.62 -1.03
CA TYR A 29 -1.08 6.43 -1.84
C TYR A 29 -2.06 6.72 -2.98
N GLY A 30 -3.20 7.36 -2.67
CA GLY A 30 -4.21 7.72 -3.65
C GLY A 30 -3.78 8.87 -4.58
N GLY A 31 -3.11 9.88 -4.02
CA GLY A 31 -2.63 11.05 -4.75
C GLY A 31 -1.29 10.78 -5.42
N ALA A 32 -0.19 10.89 -4.68
CA ALA A 32 1.15 10.90 -5.25
C ALA A 32 1.52 9.60 -5.99
N ILE A 33 1.43 8.45 -5.32
CA ILE A 33 1.93 7.17 -5.83
C ILE A 33 1.05 6.67 -6.98
N MET A 34 -0.27 6.61 -6.79
CA MET A 34 -1.19 6.12 -7.82
C MET A 34 -1.13 6.98 -9.09
N ILE A 35 -1.12 8.32 -8.97
CA ILE A 35 -1.07 9.19 -10.15
C ILE A 35 0.25 9.02 -10.90
N LEU A 36 1.38 8.87 -10.20
CA LEU A 36 2.67 8.55 -10.82
C LEU A 36 2.61 7.23 -11.60
N PHE A 37 2.03 6.17 -11.01
CA PHE A 37 1.85 4.90 -11.71
C PHE A 37 0.93 5.02 -12.93
N LEU A 38 -0.17 5.77 -12.82
CA LEU A 38 -1.09 6.00 -13.94
C LEU A 38 -0.39 6.74 -15.10
N PHE A 39 0.46 7.71 -14.78
CA PHE A 39 1.28 8.39 -15.78
C PHE A 39 2.23 7.41 -16.47
N VAL A 40 2.98 6.62 -15.71
CA VAL A 40 3.91 5.61 -16.24
C VAL A 40 3.18 4.57 -17.09
N ILE A 41 2.06 4.02 -16.63
CA ILE A 41 1.27 3.03 -17.37
C ILE A 41 0.71 3.63 -18.65
N THR A 42 0.19 4.87 -18.61
CA THR A 42 -0.32 5.55 -19.80
C THR A 42 0.79 5.74 -20.84
N LEU A 43 1.98 6.20 -20.43
CA LEU A 43 3.13 6.37 -21.32
C LEU A 43 3.63 5.04 -21.91
N LEU A 44 3.66 3.97 -21.12
CA LEU A 44 4.07 2.64 -21.57
C LEU A 44 3.03 1.99 -22.49
N THR A 45 1.75 2.20 -22.20
CA THR A 45 0.64 1.65 -22.99
C THR A 45 0.56 2.34 -24.35
N ALA A 46 0.84 3.65 -24.44
CA ALA A 46 0.89 4.37 -25.71
C ALA A 46 1.97 3.86 -26.68
N ARG A 47 2.95 3.08 -26.21
CA ARG A 47 4.05 2.53 -27.01
C ARG A 47 3.90 1.04 -27.35
N ARG A 48 2.79 0.39 -26.97
CA ARG A 48 2.57 -1.05 -27.22
C ARG A 48 1.40 -1.27 -28.19
N ASP A 49 1.64 -2.09 -29.20
CA ASP A 49 0.59 -2.68 -30.03
C ASP A 49 -0.32 -3.57 -29.16
N PRO A 50 -1.61 -3.72 -29.52
CA PRO A 50 -2.55 -4.52 -28.75
C PRO A 50 -2.05 -5.97 -28.67
N VAL A 51 -1.54 -6.35 -27.49
CA VAL A 51 -1.21 -7.73 -27.18
C VAL A 51 -2.47 -8.55 -27.38
N GLU A 52 -2.41 -9.49 -28.31
CA GLU A 52 -3.47 -10.43 -28.59
C GLU A 52 -3.83 -11.12 -27.27
N LYS A 53 -5.05 -10.85 -26.80
CA LYS A 53 -5.54 -11.40 -25.55
C LYS A 53 -5.65 -12.90 -25.76
N ASP A 54 -4.73 -13.64 -25.15
CA ASP A 54 -4.82 -15.08 -25.00
C ASP A 54 -5.98 -15.40 -24.02
N ALA A 55 -7.19 -15.15 -24.52
CA ALA A 55 -8.46 -15.13 -23.83
C ALA A 55 -9.04 -16.54 -23.84
N GLY A 56 -8.50 -17.42 -23.00
CA GLY A 56 -9.19 -18.68 -22.71
C GLY A 56 -8.31 -19.83 -22.27
N GLN A 57 -7.00 -19.80 -22.53
CA GLN A 57 -6.16 -20.92 -22.09
C GLN A 57 -5.79 -20.76 -20.61
N LEU A 58 -6.32 -21.69 -19.80
CA LEU A 58 -5.83 -22.02 -18.47
C LEU A 58 -4.43 -22.61 -18.61
N THR A 59 -3.45 -21.74 -18.84
CA THR A 59 -2.04 -22.14 -18.81
C THR A 59 -1.73 -22.68 -17.42
N ARG A 60 -0.96 -23.77 -17.30
CA ARG A 60 -0.49 -24.34 -16.02
C ARG A 60 -0.10 -23.28 -14.96
N PRO A 61 0.62 -22.18 -15.27
CA PRO A 61 0.91 -21.14 -14.28
C PRO A 61 -0.31 -20.41 -13.73
N LYS A 62 -1.36 -20.17 -14.53
CA LYS A 62 -2.61 -19.55 -14.05
C LYS A 62 -3.33 -20.48 -13.07
N LEU A 63 -3.38 -21.78 -13.36
CA LEU A 63 -4.01 -22.77 -12.49
C LEU A 63 -3.30 -22.89 -11.14
N ILE A 64 -1.96 -22.89 -11.15
CA ILE A 64 -1.16 -22.86 -9.92
C ILE A 64 -1.42 -21.57 -9.15
N GLY A 65 -1.48 -20.41 -9.84
CA GLY A 65 -1.82 -19.13 -9.22
C GLY A 65 -3.18 -19.13 -8.52
N TYR A 66 -4.21 -19.67 -9.18
CA TYR A 66 -5.54 -19.80 -8.58
C TYR A 66 -5.57 -20.82 -7.44
N ALA A 67 -4.86 -21.94 -7.55
CA ALA A 67 -4.81 -22.95 -6.50
C ALA A 67 -4.12 -22.40 -5.24
N VAL A 68 -2.99 -21.71 -5.39
CA VAL A 68 -2.27 -21.07 -4.27
C VAL A 68 -3.10 -19.94 -3.66
N GLY A 69 -3.68 -19.06 -4.50
CA GLY A 69 -4.54 -17.98 -4.02
C GLY A 69 -5.78 -18.49 -3.30
N GLY A 70 -6.42 -19.53 -3.84
CA GLY A 70 -7.57 -20.20 -3.22
C GLY A 70 -7.21 -20.87 -1.91
N ALA A 71 -6.09 -21.61 -1.86
CA ALA A 71 -5.59 -22.24 -0.64
C ALA A 71 -5.29 -21.20 0.46
N LEU A 72 -4.69 -20.06 0.09
CA LEU A 72 -4.43 -18.97 1.02
C LEU A 72 -5.73 -18.37 1.58
N LEU A 73 -6.73 -18.13 0.72
CA LEU A 73 -8.03 -17.61 1.14
C LEU A 73 -8.77 -18.59 2.05
N VAL A 74 -8.76 -19.89 1.73
CA VAL A 74 -9.35 -20.93 2.58
C VAL A 74 -8.63 -20.99 3.91
N MET A 75 -7.29 -20.90 3.93
CA MET A 75 -6.53 -20.90 5.17
C MET A 75 -6.84 -19.68 6.04
N LEU A 76 -6.93 -18.48 5.44
CA LEU A 76 -7.33 -17.26 6.15
C LEU A 76 -8.77 -17.34 6.66
N ALA A 77 -9.69 -17.93 5.89
CA ALA A 77 -11.06 -18.14 6.32
C ALA A 77 -11.14 -19.14 7.48
N ILE A 78 -10.38 -20.25 7.44
CA ILE A 78 -10.32 -21.21 8.54
C ILE A 78 -9.73 -20.58 9.80
N VAL A 79 -8.64 -19.82 9.68
CA VAL A 79 -8.06 -19.09 10.82
C VAL A 79 -9.03 -18.04 11.35
N GLY A 80 -9.70 -17.29 10.47
CA GLY A 80 -10.66 -16.26 10.88
C GLY A 80 -11.94 -16.80 11.53
N LEU A 81 -12.41 -17.99 11.11
CA LEU A 81 -13.66 -18.59 11.59
C LEU A 81 -13.45 -19.58 12.74
N PHE A 82 -12.34 -20.31 12.75
CA PHE A 82 -12.06 -21.42 13.68
C PHE A 82 -10.76 -21.25 14.46
N GLY A 83 -9.94 -20.24 14.15
CA GLY A 83 -8.67 -19.97 14.82
C GLY A 83 -8.82 -19.37 16.21
N GLY A 84 -9.72 -19.92 17.02
CA GLY A 84 -9.85 -19.69 18.45
C GLY A 84 -10.21 -18.26 18.86
N GLU A 85 -10.97 -18.16 19.95
CA GLU A 85 -10.90 -17.00 20.83
C GLU A 85 -9.52 -16.98 21.50
N GLY A 86 -8.44 -16.85 20.72
CA GLY A 86 -7.23 -16.27 21.24
C GLY A 86 -7.69 -14.96 21.84
N ARG A 87 -7.54 -14.80 23.16
CA ARG A 87 -7.97 -13.63 23.92
C ARG A 87 -7.36 -12.41 23.25
N ILE A 88 -8.04 -11.87 22.24
CA ILE A 88 -7.85 -10.52 21.75
C ILE A 88 -8.36 -9.71 22.92
N GLY A 89 -7.47 -9.51 23.89
CA GLY A 89 -7.71 -8.55 24.94
C GLY A 89 -7.92 -7.27 24.17
N TRP A 90 -9.17 -6.82 24.09
CA TRP A 90 -9.48 -5.47 23.65
C TRP A 90 -8.80 -4.55 24.66
N THR A 91 -7.51 -4.31 24.45
CA THR A 91 -6.77 -3.29 25.18
C THR A 91 -7.48 -2.00 24.91
N GLN A 92 -7.75 -1.26 25.98
CA GLN A 92 -8.36 0.06 25.88
C GLN A 92 -7.53 0.88 24.90
N VAL A 93 -8.17 1.24 23.78
CA VAL A 93 -7.55 2.10 22.78
C VAL A 93 -7.40 3.47 23.45
N PRO A 94 -6.18 4.02 23.55
CA PRO A 94 -5.98 5.34 24.14
C PRO A 94 -6.86 6.38 23.42
N ALA A 95 -7.42 7.35 24.15
CA ALA A 95 -8.28 8.38 23.56
C ALA A 95 -7.56 9.22 22.48
N ASP A 96 -6.23 9.24 22.52
CA ASP A 96 -5.38 9.96 21.57
C ASP A 96 -4.99 9.11 20.34
N PHE A 97 -5.44 7.86 20.28
CA PHE A 97 -5.17 6.98 19.15
C PHE A 97 -5.77 7.53 17.85
N GLY A 98 -5.01 7.48 16.76
CA GLY A 98 -5.46 7.99 15.46
C GLY A 98 -5.27 9.50 15.27
N GLN A 99 -4.93 10.25 16.33
CA GLN A 99 -4.64 11.68 16.25
C GLN A 99 -3.22 11.96 15.71
N VAL A 100 -3.09 13.04 14.94
CA VAL A 100 -1.81 13.49 14.38
C VAL A 100 -0.78 13.77 15.47
N LYS A 101 -1.23 14.36 16.60
CA LYS A 101 -0.34 14.75 17.71
C LYS A 101 0.30 13.54 18.38
N ALA A 102 -0.48 12.49 18.67
CA ALA A 102 0.02 11.28 19.29
C ALA A 102 1.03 10.57 18.38
N PHE A 103 0.71 10.46 17.08
CA PHE A 103 1.61 9.87 16.09
C PHE A 103 2.93 10.65 15.98
N GLY A 104 2.86 11.98 15.86
CA GLY A 104 4.05 12.83 15.75
C GLY A 104 4.94 12.76 17.00
N TYR A 105 4.35 12.72 18.19
CA TYR A 105 5.10 12.56 19.44
C TYR A 105 5.86 11.24 19.47
N GLU A 106 5.19 10.12 19.17
CA GLU A 106 5.79 8.79 19.18
C GLU A 106 6.89 8.63 18.12
N LEU A 107 6.72 9.27 16.96
CA LEU A 107 7.69 9.26 15.87
C LEU A 107 8.96 10.06 16.20
N LEU A 108 8.81 11.20 16.88
CA LEU A 108 9.90 12.12 17.17
C LEU A 108 10.57 11.91 18.54
N THR A 109 10.04 11.02 19.38
CA THR A 109 10.62 10.73 20.71
C THR A 109 11.06 9.28 20.82
N THR A 110 10.14 8.33 20.65
CA THR A 110 10.43 6.90 20.75
C THR A 110 11.07 6.36 19.45
N ASN A 111 10.54 6.75 18.30
CA ASN A 111 10.90 6.18 16.99
C ASN A 111 11.76 7.11 16.13
N VAL A 112 12.70 7.83 16.77
CA VAL A 112 13.60 8.78 16.10
C VAL A 112 14.48 8.09 15.07
N PHE A 113 15.00 6.92 15.39
CA PHE A 113 15.90 6.19 14.49
C PHE A 113 15.20 5.79 13.16
N PRO A 114 14.02 5.14 13.17
CA PRO A 114 13.24 4.92 11.95
C PRO A 114 12.93 6.22 11.18
N PHE A 115 12.61 7.30 11.88
CA PHE A 115 12.32 8.59 11.25
C PHE A 115 13.53 9.15 10.50
N GLU A 116 14.72 9.09 11.10
CA GLU A 116 15.95 9.53 10.47
C GLU A 116 16.30 8.68 9.23
N VAL A 117 16.14 7.36 9.32
CA VAL A 117 16.33 6.46 8.18
C VAL A 117 15.38 6.82 7.02
N LEU A 118 14.11 7.15 7.30
CA LEU A 118 13.18 7.60 6.28
C LEU A 118 13.62 8.91 5.61
N ALA A 119 14.14 9.87 6.39
CA ALA A 119 14.68 11.12 5.84
C ALA A 119 15.86 10.86 4.88
N PHE A 120 16.78 9.97 5.25
CA PHE A 120 17.87 9.54 4.37
C PHE A 120 17.36 8.84 3.10
N ILE A 121 16.37 7.95 3.21
CA ILE A 121 15.76 7.27 2.05
C ILE A 121 15.16 8.30 1.08
N LEU A 122 14.44 9.30 1.59
CA LEU A 122 13.85 10.36 0.76
C LEU A 122 14.95 11.23 0.09
N MET A 123 16.02 11.55 0.82
CA MET A 123 17.16 12.27 0.25
C MET A 123 17.79 11.48 -0.91
N VAL A 124 18.07 10.19 -0.70
CA VAL A 124 18.64 9.30 -1.73
C VAL A 124 17.69 9.16 -2.92
N ALA A 125 16.38 9.08 -2.69
CA ALA A 125 15.39 9.01 -3.77
C ALA A 125 15.43 10.25 -4.68
N VAL A 126 15.50 11.46 -4.11
CA VAL A 126 15.61 12.71 -4.88
C VAL A 126 16.90 12.75 -5.69
N ILE A 127 18.03 12.40 -5.07
CA ILE A 127 19.33 12.31 -5.78
C ILE A 127 19.24 11.30 -6.92
N GLY A 128 18.67 10.13 -6.68
CA GLY A 128 18.47 9.09 -7.69
C GLY A 128 17.65 9.55 -8.89
N VAL A 129 16.54 10.26 -8.65
CA VAL A 129 15.73 10.85 -9.72
C VAL A 129 16.50 11.92 -10.49
N MET A 130 17.23 12.81 -9.81
CA MET A 130 18.00 13.87 -10.46
C MET A 130 19.10 13.31 -11.37
N LEU A 131 19.82 12.27 -10.93
CA LEU A 131 20.84 11.59 -11.74
C LEU A 131 20.23 10.89 -12.95
N LEU A 132 19.07 10.23 -12.79
CA LEU A 132 18.38 9.54 -13.88
C LEU A 132 17.93 10.51 -14.98
N VAL A 133 17.36 11.66 -14.57
CA VAL A 133 16.90 12.70 -15.51
C VAL A 133 18.09 13.42 -16.15
N GLY A 134 19.16 13.67 -15.40
CA GLY A 134 20.37 14.34 -15.89
C GLY A 134 21.06 13.58 -17.04
N ARG A 135 21.03 12.24 -17.01
CA ARG A 135 21.65 11.39 -18.04
C ARG A 135 21.01 11.50 -19.43
N HIS A 136 19.81 12.04 -19.55
CA HIS A 136 19.15 12.23 -20.85
C HIS A 136 19.46 13.59 -21.52
N ARG A 137 20.22 14.47 -20.86
CA ARG A 137 20.58 15.81 -21.37
C ARG A 137 22.07 16.00 -21.68
N ALA A 138 22.92 15.01 -21.38
CA ALA A 138 24.31 14.94 -21.78
C ALA A 138 24.45 13.94 -22.95
#